data_AF-A0A4V5MVN3-F1
#
_entry.id   AF-A0A4V5MVN3-F1
#
_cell.length_a   1.000
_cell.length_b   1.000
_cell.length_c   1.000
_cell.angle_alpha   90.00
_cell.angle_beta   90.00
_cell.angle_gamma   90.00
#
_symmetry.space_group_name_H-M   'P 1'
#
loop_
_entity.id
_entity.type
_entity.pdbx_description
1 polymer ?
#
loop_
_entity_poly.entity_id
_entity_poly.type
_entity_poly.pdbx_seq_one_letter_code
_entity_poly.pdbx_strand_id
1 'polypeptide(L)'
;MMQMAPFLMILVLMGCASPSPSFLGAARQDVTVEGMRFAVYARATEAQVIRLDRLRRADRGLVAPRMRRAAEMATGCRAIPDSLIPVGGADSAVGRVDLRCPP
;
A
#
# COMPACT_ATOMS: atom_id res chain seq x y z
N MET A 1 -0.52 -9.90 40.49
CA MET A 1 0.52 -9.13 39.76
C MET A 1 1.38 -10.13 38.99
N MET A 2 1.81 -9.80 37.77
CA MET A 2 2.38 -10.69 36.72
C MET A 2 1.38 -11.63 36.05
N GLN A 3 0.91 -11.28 34.84
CA GLN A 3 0.52 -12.17 33.72
C GLN A 3 -0.15 -11.39 32.57
N MET A 4 -0.17 -10.05 32.60
CA MET A 4 -0.63 -9.17 31.50
C MET A 4 0.50 -8.81 30.50
N ALA A 5 1.75 -9.22 30.78
CA ALA A 5 2.91 -8.93 29.95
C ALA A 5 2.91 -9.63 28.56
N PRO A 6 2.47 -10.89 28.38
CA PRO A 6 2.55 -11.55 27.08
C PRO A 6 1.50 -11.02 26.09
N PHE A 7 0.37 -10.51 26.60
CA PHE A 7 -0.72 -10.00 25.76
C PHE A 7 -0.33 -8.71 25.04
N LEU A 8 0.39 -7.82 25.74
CA LEU A 8 0.92 -6.58 25.16
C LEU A 8 1.94 -6.87 24.05
N MET A 9 2.76 -7.92 24.23
CA MET A 9 3.76 -8.32 23.23
C MET A 9 3.12 -8.90 21.96
N ILE A 10 1.99 -9.62 22.09
CA ILE A 10 1.25 -10.17 20.94
C ILE A 10 0.57 -9.06 20.12
N LEU A 11 0.05 -8.01 20.76
CA LEU A 11 -0.54 -6.87 20.03
C LEU A 11 0.48 -6.11 19.18
N VAL A 12 1.75 -6.04 19.59
CA VAL A 12 2.82 -5.35 18.83
C VAL A 12 3.18 -6.12 17.55
N LEU A 13 2.90 -7.43 17.47
CA LEU A 13 3.16 -8.23 16.26
C LEU A 13 2.04 -8.13 15.21
N MET A 14 0.92 -7.46 15.50
CA MET A 14 -0.12 -7.18 14.50
C MET A 14 0.43 -6.11 13.54
N GLY A 15 0.80 -6.54 12.32
CA GLY A 15 1.65 -5.80 11.38
C GLY A 15 1.30 -4.31 11.17
N CYS A 16 2.25 -3.44 11.51
CA CYS A 16 2.22 -2.02 11.17
C CYS A 16 2.48 -1.83 9.67
N ALA A 17 1.42 -1.79 8.86
CA ALA A 17 1.47 -1.10 7.58
C ALA A 17 1.42 0.42 7.87
N SER A 18 2.60 1.01 8.11
CA SER A 18 2.71 2.46 8.36
C SER A 18 2.95 3.20 7.05
N PRO A 19 2.23 4.29 6.79
CA PRO A 19 2.50 5.13 5.62
C PRO A 19 3.85 5.83 5.77
N SER A 20 4.44 6.21 4.64
CA SER A 20 5.61 7.10 4.64
C SER A 20 5.26 8.48 5.22
N PRO A 21 6.23 9.24 5.74
CA PRO A 21 5.99 10.55 6.38
C PRO A 21 5.15 11.52 5.53
N SER A 22 5.32 11.49 4.20
CA SER A 22 4.58 12.34 3.25
C SER A 22 3.08 12.03 3.15
N PHE A 23 2.65 10.86 3.63
CA PHE A 23 1.26 10.38 3.63
C PHE A 23 0.68 10.27 5.05
N LEU A 24 1.35 10.85 6.05
CA LEU A 24 0.79 10.95 7.40
C LEU A 24 -0.50 11.79 7.37
N GLY A 25 -1.57 11.24 7.95
CA GLY A 25 -2.91 11.84 7.93
C GLY A 25 -3.74 11.56 6.67
N ALA A 26 -3.18 10.87 5.66
CA ALA A 26 -3.96 10.41 4.51
C ALA A 26 -4.94 9.30 4.91
N ALA A 27 -6.12 9.29 4.30
CA ALA A 27 -7.11 8.25 4.51
C ALA A 27 -6.58 6.90 4.00
N ARG A 28 -6.54 5.91 4.90
CA ARG A 28 -6.18 4.53 4.56
C ARG A 28 -7.37 3.81 3.95
N GLN A 29 -7.15 3.17 2.81
CA GLN A 29 -8.13 2.33 2.14
C GLN A 29 -7.51 0.98 1.79
N ASP A 30 -8.10 -0.09 2.30
CA ASP A 30 -7.64 -1.45 2.03
C ASP A 30 -8.46 -2.04 0.87
N VAL A 31 -7.76 -2.42 -0.20
CA VAL A 31 -8.36 -2.99 -1.41
C VAL A 31 -7.71 -4.32 -1.75
N THR A 32 -8.49 -5.22 -2.36
CA THR A 32 -7.99 -6.51 -2.84
C THR A 32 -8.07 -6.53 -4.36
N VAL A 33 -6.93 -6.73 -5.02
CA VAL A 33 -6.81 -6.82 -6.48
C VAL A 33 -6.30 -8.20 -6.84
N GLU A 34 -7.12 -8.98 -7.55
CA GLU A 34 -6.74 -10.32 -8.03
C GLU A 34 -6.20 -11.25 -6.92
N GLY A 35 -6.82 -11.17 -5.73
CA GLY A 35 -6.44 -11.96 -4.55
C GLY A 35 -5.26 -11.42 -3.75
N MET A 36 -4.72 -10.24 -4.10
CA MET A 36 -3.65 -9.56 -3.35
C MET A 36 -4.19 -8.32 -2.65
N ARG A 37 -3.86 -8.18 -1.37
CA ARG A 37 -4.28 -7.11 -0.47
C ARG A 37 -3.28 -5.96 -0.50
N PHE A 38 -3.83 -4.76 -0.63
CA PHE A 38 -3.08 -3.51 -0.64
C PHE A 38 -3.70 -2.51 0.32
N ALA A 39 -2.87 -1.83 1.10
CA ALA A 39 -3.24 -0.61 1.80
C ALA A 39 -2.85 0.58 0.92
N VAL A 40 -3.83 1.43 0.58
CA VAL A 40 -3.65 2.63 -0.23
C VAL A 40 -3.85 3.86 0.64
N TYR A 41 -2.91 4.79 0.56
CA TYR A 41 -2.98 6.11 1.18
C TYR A 41 -3.01 7.14 0.06
N ALA A 42 -4.11 7.86 -0.06
CA ALA A 42 -4.32 8.83 -1.12
C ALA A 42 -4.14 10.27 -0.61
N ARG A 43 -3.48 11.10 -1.41
CA ARG A 43 -3.28 12.52 -1.14
C ARG A 43 -3.40 13.32 -2.42
N ALA A 44 -4.48 14.11 -2.57
CA ALA A 44 -4.70 15.04 -3.70
C ALA A 44 -4.43 14.45 -5.09
N THR A 45 -3.18 14.48 -5.57
CA THR A 45 -2.73 14.01 -6.89
C THR A 45 -1.76 12.82 -6.83
N GLU A 46 -1.53 12.22 -5.67
CA GLU A 46 -0.62 11.09 -5.49
C GLU A 46 -1.25 10.02 -4.59
N ALA A 47 -0.88 8.76 -4.78
CA ALA A 47 -1.21 7.68 -3.88
C ALA A 47 0.00 6.82 -3.56
N GLN A 48 0.12 6.45 -2.28
CA GLN A 48 1.02 5.42 -1.83
C GLN A 48 0.26 4.10 -1.72
N VAL A 49 0.83 3.05 -2.28
CA VAL A 49 0.28 1.70 -2.26
C VAL A 49 1.27 0.79 -1.55
N ILE A 50 0.77 0.04 -0.57
CA ILE A 50 1.55 -0.90 0.24
C ILE A 50 0.94 -2.29 0.08
N ARG A 51 1.70 -3.23 -0.47
CA ARG A 51 1.32 -4.64 -0.53
C ARG A 51 1.41 -5.26 0.87
N LEU A 52 0.32 -5.88 1.32
CA LEU A 52 0.25 -6.52 2.63
C LEU A 52 0.59 -8.02 2.57
N ASP A 53 0.36 -8.65 1.42
CA ASP A 53 0.61 -10.09 1.27
C ASP A 53 2.06 -10.41 0.86
N ARG A 54 2.46 -11.65 1.17
CA ARG A 54 3.72 -12.22 0.75
C ARG A 54 3.69 -12.53 -0.75
N LEU A 55 4.78 -12.17 -1.44
CA LEU A 55 4.90 -12.38 -2.88
C LEU A 55 5.93 -13.48 -3.19
N ARG A 56 5.59 -14.38 -4.12
CA ARG A 56 6.55 -15.32 -4.71
C ARG A 56 7.40 -14.61 -5.77
N ARG A 57 8.66 -15.03 -5.95
CA ARG A 57 9.57 -14.39 -6.92
C ARG A 57 9.02 -14.39 -8.35
N ALA A 58 8.31 -15.44 -8.75
CA ALA A 58 7.69 -15.54 -10.08
C ALA A 58 6.61 -14.48 -10.32
N ASP A 59 5.95 -13.98 -9.27
CA ASP A 59 4.81 -13.07 -9.37
C ASP A 59 5.22 -11.58 -9.34
N ARG A 60 6.53 -11.27 -9.34
CA ARG A 60 7.08 -9.89 -9.25
C ARG A 60 6.62 -8.96 -10.36
N GLY A 61 6.61 -9.44 -11.60
CA GLY A 61 6.16 -8.62 -12.75
C GLY A 61 4.69 -8.18 -12.67
N LEU A 62 3.88 -8.88 -11.87
CA LEU A 62 2.45 -8.59 -11.73
C LEU A 62 2.15 -7.56 -10.64
N VAL A 63 3.14 -7.19 -9.82
CA VAL A 63 2.92 -6.29 -8.68
C VAL A 63 2.64 -4.86 -9.14
N ALA A 64 3.50 -4.31 -9.99
CA ALA A 64 3.35 -2.95 -10.50
C ALA A 64 1.96 -2.68 -11.14
N PRO A 65 1.46 -3.51 -12.07
CA PRO A 65 0.12 -3.29 -12.63
C PRO A 65 -0.99 -3.42 -11.59
N ARG A 66 -0.87 -4.34 -10.62
CA ARG A 66 -1.85 -4.49 -9.53
C ARG A 66 -1.83 -3.32 -8.56
N MET A 67 -0.67 -2.74 -8.26
CA MET A 67 -0.55 -1.55 -7.42
C MET A 67 -1.21 -0.34 -8.06
N ARG A 68 -1.01 -0.12 -9.36
CA ARG A 68 -1.69 0.94 -10.10
C ARG A 68 -3.22 0.77 -10.03
N ARG A 69 -3.70 -0.45 -10.28
CA ARG A 69 -5.12 -0.78 -10.19
C ARG A 69 -5.69 -0.59 -8.78
N ALA A 70 -4.92 -0.95 -7.75
CA ALA A 70 -5.30 -0.72 -6.36
C ALA A 70 -5.47 0.78 -6.06
N ALA A 71 -4.56 1.62 -6.55
CA ALA A 71 -4.67 3.08 -6.40
C ALA A 71 -5.91 3.64 -7.11
N GLU A 72 -6.19 3.18 -8.33
CA GLU A 72 -7.40 3.58 -9.06
C GLU A 72 -8.68 3.16 -8.34
N MET A 73 -8.74 1.92 -7.85
CA MET A 73 -9.89 1.40 -7.11
C MET A 73 -10.13 2.14 -5.78
N ALA A 74 -9.06 2.46 -5.05
CA ALA A 74 -9.17 3.15 -3.77
C ALA A 74 -9.49 4.65 -3.94
N THR A 75 -9.02 5.30 -4.99
CA THR A 75 -9.21 6.75 -5.13
C THR A 75 -10.35 7.14 -6.05
N GLY A 76 -10.79 6.25 -6.93
CA GLY A 76 -11.68 6.60 -8.05
C GLY A 76 -11.00 7.48 -9.10
N CYS A 77 -9.73 7.85 -8.90
CA CYS A 77 -8.93 8.61 -9.84
C CYS A 77 -8.21 7.69 -10.82
N ARG A 78 -7.65 8.25 -11.89
CA ARG A 78 -6.89 7.49 -12.89
C ARG A 78 -5.41 7.55 -12.59
N ALA A 79 -4.72 6.40 -12.54
CA ALA A 79 -3.28 6.37 -12.33
C ALA A 79 -2.54 6.77 -13.61
N ILE A 80 -1.61 7.72 -13.49
CA ILE A 80 -0.79 8.15 -14.61
C ILE A 80 0.08 6.95 -15.05
N PRO A 81 0.14 6.63 -16.36
CA PRO A 81 1.02 5.58 -16.86
C PRO A 81 2.48 5.87 -16.49
N ASP A 82 3.22 4.82 -16.14
CA ASP A 82 4.66 4.87 -15.87
C ASP A 82 5.12 5.81 -14.74
N SER A 83 4.18 6.37 -13.95
CA SER A 83 4.48 7.19 -12.76
C SER A 83 4.69 6.36 -11.49
N LEU A 84 4.54 5.04 -11.55
CA LEU A 84 4.72 4.18 -10.39
C LEU A 84 6.20 4.07 -10.03
N ILE A 85 6.59 4.65 -8.89
CA ILE A 85 7.94 4.60 -8.35
C ILE A 85 7.96 3.69 -7.12
N PRO A 86 8.71 2.57 -7.15
CA PRO A 86 8.86 1.71 -5.97
C PRO A 86 9.75 2.39 -4.93
N VAL A 87 9.34 2.33 -3.65
CA VAL A 87 10.04 2.98 -2.54
C VAL A 87 10.87 1.92 -1.80
N GLY A 88 12.20 1.97 -1.94
CA GLY A 88 13.11 0.98 -1.31
C GLY A 88 13.62 -0.11 -2.25
N GLY A 89 13.54 0.10 -3.58
CA GLY A 89 14.11 -0.78 -4.61
C GLY A 89 13.06 -1.51 -5.45
N ALA A 90 13.50 -2.17 -6.52
CA ALA A 90 12.62 -2.73 -7.55
C ALA A 90 11.59 -3.76 -7.04
N ASP A 91 11.87 -4.46 -5.94
CA ASP A 91 11.00 -5.48 -5.34
C ASP A 91 10.20 -4.97 -4.14
N SER A 92 10.16 -3.65 -3.92
CA SER A 92 9.52 -3.09 -2.73
C SER A 92 8.04 -3.44 -2.64
N ALA A 93 7.59 -3.68 -1.42
CA ALA A 93 6.17 -3.77 -1.11
C ALA A 93 5.47 -2.40 -1.16
N VAL A 94 6.23 -1.30 -1.21
CA VAL A 94 5.74 0.07 -1.21
C VAL A 94 5.99 0.73 -2.55
N GLY A 95 5.00 1.42 -3.08
CA GLY A 95 5.10 2.20 -4.31
C GLY A 95 4.31 3.49 -4.19
N ARG A 96 4.74 4.51 -4.94
CA ARG A 96 4.02 5.77 -5.10
C ARG A 96 3.61 5.91 -6.55
N VAL A 97 2.41 6.42 -6.79
CA VAL A 97 1.87 6.62 -8.13
C VAL A 97 1.16 7.97 -8.18
N ASP A 98 1.37 8.68 -9.27
CA ASP A 98 0.66 9.93 -9.53
C ASP A 98 -0.75 9.62 -10.06
N LEU A 99 -1.71 10.40 -9.61
CA LEU A 99 -3.13 10.28 -9.92
C LEU A 99 -3.63 11.52 -10.64
N ARG A 100 -4.47 11.30 -11.64
CA ARG A 100 -5.30 12.32 -12.26
C ARG A 100 -6.74 12.11 -11.80
N CYS A 101 -7.18 12.95 -10.86
CA CYS A 101 -8.55 12.97 -10.38
C CYS A 101 -9.40 13.90 -11.26
N PRO A 102 -10.66 13.54 -11.55
CA PRO A 102 -11.60 14.49 -12.14
C PRO A 102 -11.86 15.66 -11.16
N PRO A 103 -12.19 16.85 -11.69
CA PRO A 103 -12.50 18.03 -10.88
C PRO A 103 -13.76 17.86 -10.04
#